data_AF-A0A838R5W1-F1
#
_entry.id   AF-A0A838R5W1-F1
#
_cell.length_a   1.000
_cell.length_b   1.000
_cell.length_c   1.000
_cell.angle_alpha   90.00
_cell.angle_beta   90.00
_cell.angle_gamma   90.00
#
_symmetry.space_group_name_H-M   'P 1'
#
loop_
_entity.id
_entity.type
_entity.pdbx_description
1 polymer ?
#
loop_
_entity_poly.entity_id
_entity_poly.type
_entity_poly.pdbx_seq_one_letter_code
_entity_poly.pdbx_strand_id
1 'polypeptide(L)'
;DTSYGVWTTTVMPHYFSTLGIPRLRGRDFVDTDMRPGAPVAVVSEETARRYWPNTDPLGRRLRVLQQLAGEPDFGQPIDAEVIGVVGDVKHDGLA
;
A
#
# COMPACT_ATOMS: atom_id res chain seq x y z
N ASP A 1 -17.24 12.13 7.68
CA ASP A 1 -15.79 12.14 7.55
C ASP A 1 -15.28 10.88 8.24
N THR A 2 -15.21 9.76 7.52
CA THR A 2 -14.88 8.46 8.10
C THR A 2 -13.55 8.02 7.51
N SER A 3 -12.47 8.36 8.20
CA SER A 3 -11.13 7.85 7.91
C SER A 3 -11.09 6.38 8.31
N TYR A 4 -11.28 5.47 7.35
CA TYR A 4 -11.05 4.05 7.58
C TYR A 4 -9.54 3.85 7.82
N GLY A 5 -9.18 3.23 8.94
CA GLY A 5 -7.80 2.84 9.21
C GLY A 5 -7.40 1.75 8.22
N VAL A 6 -6.40 2.02 7.37
CA VAL A 6 -5.72 0.99 6.59
C VAL A 6 -4.45 0.64 7.32
N TRP A 7 -4.19 -0.64 7.51
CA TRP A 7 -2.90 -1.11 8.01
C TRP A 7 -1.86 -0.90 6.91
N THR A 8 -0.90 -0.02 7.15
CA THR A 8 0.22 0.21 6.23
C THR A 8 1.42 -0.61 6.70
N THR A 9 1.96 -1.46 5.83
CA THR A 9 3.23 -2.15 6.07
C THR A 9 4.23 -1.72 5.00
N THR A 10 5.47 -1.46 5.42
CA THR A 10 6.56 -1.20 4.47
C THR A 10 7.18 -2.54 4.10
N VAL A 11 7.15 -2.87 2.82
CA VAL A 11 7.68 -4.14 2.30
C VAL A 11 8.85 -3.89 1.36
N MET A 12 9.74 -4.87 1.24
CA MET A 12 10.84 -4.86 0.27
C MET A 12 10.31 -5.13 -1.15
N PRO A 13 11.06 -4.80 -2.21
CA PRO A 13 10.73 -5.21 -3.57
C PRO A 13 10.57 -6.73 -3.62
N HIS A 14 9.73 -7.22 -4.51
CA HIS A 14 9.45 -8.65 -4.69
C HIS A 14 8.79 -9.33 -3.49
N TYR A 15 8.37 -8.61 -2.45
CA TYR A 15 7.67 -9.19 -1.30
C TYR A 15 6.43 -9.97 -1.74
N PHE A 16 5.61 -9.37 -2.60
CA PHE A 16 4.38 -10.00 -3.08
C PHE A 16 4.68 -11.24 -3.92
N SER A 17 5.64 -11.16 -4.85
CA SER A 17 6.04 -12.33 -5.65
C SER A 17 6.66 -13.43 -4.80
N THR A 18 7.42 -13.09 -3.76
CA THR A 18 8.05 -14.05 -2.85
C THR A 18 7.00 -14.79 -2.02
N LEU A 19 5.94 -14.10 -1.61
CA LEU A 19 4.81 -14.68 -0.88
C LEU A 19 3.74 -15.30 -1.80
N GLY A 20 3.96 -15.33 -3.11
CA GLY A 20 2.99 -15.87 -4.07
C GLY A 20 1.68 -15.07 -4.16
N ILE A 21 1.69 -13.81 -3.71
CA ILE A 21 0.53 -12.93 -3.78
C ILE A 21 0.41 -12.43 -5.22
N PRO A 22 -0.71 -12.71 -5.92
CA PRO A 22 -0.84 -12.37 -7.33
C PRO A 22 -0.99 -10.86 -7.51
N ARG A 23 -0.26 -10.29 -8.47
CA ARG A 23 -0.50 -8.93 -8.95
C ARG A 23 -1.69 -8.93 -9.91
N LEU A 24 -2.72 -8.16 -9.59
CA LEU A 24 -3.95 -8.05 -10.38
C LEU A 24 -3.86 -6.92 -11.41
N ARG A 25 -3.26 -5.78 -11.04
CA ARG A 25 -3.10 -4.61 -11.91
C ARG A 25 -1.80 -3.85 -11.62
N GLY A 26 -1.35 -3.07 -12.61
CA GLY A 26 -0.20 -2.18 -12.46
C GLY A 26 1.14 -2.92 -12.33
N ARG A 27 2.04 -2.36 -11.53
CA ARG A 27 3.40 -2.86 -11.29
C ARG A 27 3.67 -3.06 -9.79
N ASP A 28 4.70 -3.84 -9.49
CA ASP A 28 5.25 -3.94 -8.12
C ASP A 28 6.24 -2.78 -7.86
N PHE A 29 6.69 -2.64 -6.61
CA PHE A 29 7.81 -1.78 -6.25
C PHE A 29 9.07 -2.21 -7.01
N VAL A 30 9.83 -1.21 -7.46
CA VAL A 30 11.19 -1.41 -7.99
C VAL A 30 12.19 -0.72 -7.06
N ASP A 31 13.47 -1.01 -7.21
CA ASP A 31 14.53 -0.47 -6.34
C ASP A 31 14.52 1.07 -6.23
N THR A 32 14.11 1.78 -7.29
CA THR A 32 14.03 3.25 -7.27
C THR A 32 12.92 3.79 -6.37
N ASP A 33 11.92 2.97 -6.04
CA ASP A 33 10.81 3.31 -5.14
C ASP A 33 11.20 3.13 -3.66
N MET A 34 12.35 2.50 -3.36
CA MET A 34 12.77 2.14 -2.00
C MET A 34 13.45 3.29 -1.24
N ARG A 35 12.86 4.48 -1.28
CA ARG A 35 13.33 5.64 -0.51
C ARG A 35 12.31 5.97 0.58
N PRO A 36 12.75 6.34 1.81
CA PRO A 36 11.85 6.91 2.81
C PRO A 36 11.04 8.05 2.19
N GLY A 37 9.73 8.07 2.38
CA GLY A 37 8.87 9.09 1.78
C GLY A 37 8.58 8.92 0.28
N ALA A 38 8.95 7.80 -0.35
CA ALA A 38 8.56 7.54 -1.73
C ALA A 38 7.02 7.60 -1.86
N PRO A 39 6.49 8.46 -2.74
CA PRO A 39 5.06 8.75 -2.78
C PRO A 39 4.30 7.70 -3.61
N VAL A 40 4.55 6.42 -3.37
CA VAL A 40 3.92 5.31 -4.11
C VAL A 40 3.43 4.21 -3.18
N ALA A 41 2.35 3.54 -3.57
CA ALA A 41 1.72 2.48 -2.82
C ALA A 41 1.23 1.34 -3.73
N VAL A 42 1.27 0.12 -3.19
CA VAL A 42 0.56 -1.04 -3.71
C VAL A 42 -0.54 -1.38 -2.72
N VAL A 43 -1.78 -1.54 -3.20
CA VAL A 43 -2.95 -1.78 -2.35
C VAL A 43 -3.55 -3.16 -2.61
N SER A 44 -4.26 -3.71 -1.62
CA SER A 44 -5.03 -4.94 -1.83
C SER A 44 -6.28 -4.69 -2.67
N GLU A 45 -6.85 -5.75 -3.23
CA GLU A 45 -8.12 -5.69 -3.96
C GLU A 45 -9.25 -5.11 -3.11
N GLU A 46 -9.35 -5.54 -1.84
CA GLU A 46 -10.35 -5.02 -0.92
C GLU A 46 -10.14 -3.53 -0.58
N THR A 47 -8.89 -3.08 -0.39
CA THR A 47 -8.61 -1.64 -0.23
C THR A 47 -9.02 -0.86 -1.47
N ALA A 48 -8.68 -1.35 -2.67
CA ALA A 48 -9.09 -0.70 -3.92
C ALA A 48 -10.61 -0.59 -4.04
N ARG A 49 -11.36 -1.66 -3.74
CA ARG A 49 -12.83 -1.68 -3.76
C ARG A 49 -13.46 -0.69 -2.77
N ARG A 50 -12.88 -0.54 -1.58
CA ARG A 50 -13.40 0.36 -0.53
C ARG A 50 -13.19 1.83 -0.86
N TYR A 51 -11.99 2.19 -1.33
CA TYR A 51 -11.64 3.59 -1.58
C TYR A 51 -12.05 4.08 -2.97
N TRP A 52 -12.07 3.19 -3.96
CA TRP A 52 -12.41 3.52 -5.35
C TRP A 52 -13.42 2.54 -5.92
N PRO A 53 -14.65 2.49 -5.37
CA PRO A 53 -15.69 1.61 -5.89
C PRO A 53 -15.97 1.95 -7.36
N ASN A 54 -16.00 0.92 -8.20
CA ASN A 54 -16.27 1.02 -9.64
C ASN A 54 -15.31 1.95 -10.42
N THR A 55 -14.13 2.25 -9.86
CA THR A 55 -13.13 3.13 -10.47
C THR A 55 -11.77 2.43 -10.50
N ASP A 56 -10.97 2.72 -11.52
CA ASP A 56 -9.58 2.24 -11.54
C ASP A 56 -8.77 2.94 -10.43
N PRO A 57 -8.19 2.20 -9.47
CA PRO A 57 -7.38 2.77 -8.41
C PRO A 57 -6.01 3.25 -8.91
N LEU A 58 -5.51 2.76 -10.04
CA LEU A 58 -4.17 3.14 -10.52
C LEU A 58 -4.07 4.66 -10.79
N GLY A 59 -2.97 5.27 -10.35
CA GLY A 59 -2.74 6.72 -10.46
C GLY A 59 -3.54 7.57 -9.46
N ARG A 60 -4.43 6.98 -8.68
CA ARG A 60 -5.11 7.67 -7.57
C ARG A 60 -4.16 7.82 -6.39
N ARG A 61 -4.43 8.80 -5.53
CA ARG A 61 -3.63 9.05 -4.33
C ARG A 61 -4.40 8.70 -3.07
N LEU A 62 -3.71 8.09 -2.12
CA LEU A 62 -4.17 7.93 -0.74
C LEU A 62 -3.19 8.61 0.21
N ARG A 63 -3.71 9.20 1.27
CA ARG A 63 -2.89 9.76 2.33
C ARG A 63 -2.52 8.65 3.31
N VAL A 64 -1.23 8.34 3.40
CA VAL A 64 -0.69 7.29 4.27
C VAL A 64 0.18 7.89 5.35
N LEU A 65 0.09 7.32 6.54
CA LEU A 65 1.05 7.54 7.60
C LEU A 65 2.15 6.49 7.45
N GLN A 66 3.39 6.95 7.29
CA GLN A 66 4.56 6.08 7.25
C GLN A 66 5.27 6.14 8.61
N GLN A 67 5.44 4.98 9.23
CA GLN A 67 6.34 4.85 10.38
C GLN A 67 7.74 4.58 9.86
N LEU A 68 8.70 5.44 10.20
CA LEU A 68 10.10 5.30 9.82
C LEU A 68 10.86 4.56 10.92
N ALA A 69 11.76 3.66 10.54
CA ALA A 69 12.56 2.92 11.51
C ALA A 69 13.43 3.88 12.33
N GLY A 70 13.30 3.83 13.65
CA GLY A 70 14.03 4.71 14.58
C GLY A 70 13.27 5.99 14.96
N GLU A 71 12.11 6.27 14.35
CA GLU A 71 11.25 7.39 14.73
C GLU A 71 10.14 6.92 15.67
N PRO A 72 9.89 7.62 16.79
CA PRO A 72 8.86 7.24 17.77
C PRO A 72 7.44 7.52 17.28
N ASP A 73 7.28 8.43 16.31
CA ASP A 73 6.00 8.87 15.77
C ASP A 73 5.86 8.51 14.29
N PHE A 74 4.61 8.46 13.82
CA PHE A 74 4.35 8.50 12.38
C PHE A 74 4.85 9.84 11.83
N GLY A 75 5.65 9.79 10.76
CA GLY A 75 6.09 10.99 10.07
C GLY A 75 4.93 11.77 9.47
N GLN A 76 5.22 12.87 8.78
CA GLN A 76 4.18 13.61 8.06
C GLN A 76 3.44 12.69 7.08
N PRO A 77 2.10 12.82 6.95
CA PRO A 77 1.36 12.03 5.98
C PRO A 77 1.89 12.25 4.57
N ILE A 78 2.05 11.17 3.82
CA ILE A 78 2.49 11.20 2.42
C ILE A 78 1.27 10.93 1.54
N ASP A 79 1.13 11.72 0.47
CA ASP A 79 0.15 11.42 -0.57
C ASP A 79 0.78 10.41 -1.54
N ALA A 80 0.50 9.13 -1.31
CA ALA A 80 1.05 8.04 -2.10
C ALA A 80 0.16 7.70 -3.29
N GLU A 81 0.75 7.64 -4.48
CA GLU A 81 0.11 7.19 -5.71
C GLU A 81 0.01 5.67 -5.77
N VAL A 82 -1.16 5.14 -6.09
CA VAL A 82 -1.36 3.70 -6.29
C VAL A 82 -0.74 3.29 -7.63
N ILE A 83 0.33 2.49 -7.56
CA ILE A 83 1.05 1.97 -8.72
C ILE A 83 0.71 0.50 -9.02
N GLY A 84 0.04 -0.17 -8.10
CA GLY A 84 -0.30 -1.59 -8.24
C GLY A 84 -1.46 -2.03 -7.35
N VAL A 85 -2.13 -3.09 -7.78
CA VAL A 85 -3.16 -3.80 -7.01
C VAL A 85 -2.77 -5.27 -6.93
N VAL A 86 -2.78 -5.82 -5.72
CA VAL A 86 -2.47 -7.23 -5.44
C VAL A 86 -3.67 -7.94 -4.84
N GLY A 87 -3.68 -9.27 -4.95
CA GLY A 87 -4.68 -10.10 -4.30
C GLY A 87 -4.67 -9.91 -2.78
N ASP A 88 -5.83 -10.08 -2.16
CA ASP A 88 -5.94 -9.93 -0.71
C ASP A 88 -5.07 -10.96 0.02
N VAL A 89 -4.24 -10.47 0.93
CA VAL A 89 -3.44 -11.31 1.82
C VAL A 89 -4.29 -11.62 3.03
N LYS A 90 -4.49 -12.92 3.33
CA LYS A 90 -5.04 -13.30 4.63
C LYS A 90 -4.01 -12.95 5.71
N HIS A 91 -4.25 -11.88 6.46
CA HIS A 91 -3.68 -11.76 7.79
C HIS A 91 -4.50 -12.66 8.72
N ASP A 92 -4.06 -13.90 8.90
CA ASP A 92 -4.50 -14.72 10.02
C ASP A 92 -3.96 -14.08 11.33
N GLY A 93 -4.88 -13.62 12.18
CA GLY A 93 -4.63 -12.96 13.48
C GLY A 93 -4.69 -11.43 13.38
N LEU A 94 -5.63 -10.74 14.01
CA LEU A 94 -6.06 -10.85 15.40
C LEU A 94 -7.58 -10.69 15.56
N ALA A 95 -8.15 -11.55 16.41
CA ALA A 95 -9.43 -11.34 17.07
C ALA A 95 -9.30 -10.30 18.19
#